data_AF-A0A3L6FSJ1-F1
#
_entry.id   AF-A0A3L6FSJ1-F1
#
_cell.length_a   1.000
_cell.length_b   1.000
_cell.length_c   1.000
_cell.angle_alpha   90.00
_cell.angle_beta   90.00
_cell.angle_gamma   90.00
#
_symmetry.space_group_name_H-M   'P 1'
#
loop_
_entity.id
_entity.type
_entity.pdbx_description
1 polymer ?
#
loop_
_entity_poly.entity_id
_entity_poly.type
_entity_poly.pdbx_seq_one_letter_code
_entity_poly.pdbx_strand_id
1 'polypeptide(L)'
;MCDLLWSDPEDTVDGWGLSPRGAGFLFGGNVVSSFNHSNNIDYICRAHQLVMEGYKWMFNSKIVTVWSAPNYCYRCGNIAAILELDENLNKQFRVFEAAPHESRGVPAKRPAPDYFL
;
A
#
# COMPACT_ATOMS: atom_id res chain seq x y z
N MET A 1 -2.70 -8.54 16.37
CA MET A 1 -1.86 -7.50 15.75
C MET A 1 -1.34 -7.90 14.36
N CYS A 2 -1.26 -9.20 14.03
CA CYS A 2 -0.85 -9.69 12.70
C CYS A 2 -1.70 -9.13 11.55
N ASP A 3 -3.03 -9.20 11.66
CA ASP A 3 -3.93 -8.94 10.53
C ASP A 3 -3.92 -7.48 10.04
N LEU A 4 -3.65 -6.52 10.94
CA LEU A 4 -3.51 -5.11 10.57
C LEU A 4 -2.30 -4.85 9.66
N LEU A 5 -1.27 -5.68 9.75
CA LEU A 5 -0.01 -5.52 9.02
C LEU A 5 0.04 -6.38 7.74
N TRP A 6 -0.68 -7.50 7.71
CA TRP A 6 -0.53 -8.53 6.68
C TRP A 6 -1.75 -8.79 5.81
N SER A 7 -2.93 -8.26 6.19
CA SER A 7 -4.15 -8.48 5.39
C SER A 7 -4.17 -7.60 4.13
N ASP A 8 -4.85 -8.07 3.09
CA ASP A 8 -4.91 -7.43 1.77
C ASP A 8 -6.35 -7.32 1.23
N PRO A 9 -6.75 -6.19 0.62
CA PRO A 9 -7.98 -6.11 -0.16
C PRO A 9 -7.88 -6.94 -1.44
N GLU A 10 -8.97 -7.61 -1.81
CA GLU A 10 -9.06 -8.44 -3.03
C GLU A 10 -10.43 -8.30 -3.72
N ASP A 11 -10.43 -8.06 -5.03
CA ASP A 11 -11.66 -7.82 -5.84
C ASP A 11 -12.49 -9.10 -6.03
N THR A 12 -11.82 -10.26 -6.01
CA THR A 12 -12.43 -11.57 -6.26
C THR A 12 -12.98 -12.27 -5.01
N VAL A 13 -12.79 -11.67 -3.82
CA VAL A 13 -13.25 -12.22 -2.54
C VAL A 13 -14.49 -11.47 -2.07
N ASP A 14 -15.55 -12.22 -1.75
CA ASP A 14 -16.68 -11.70 -0.99
C ASP A 14 -16.52 -12.07 0.50
N GLY A 15 -16.41 -11.07 1.38
CA GLY A 15 -16.15 -11.30 2.80
C GLY A 15 -14.66 -11.47 3.10
N TRP A 16 -14.29 -12.59 3.73
CA TRP A 16 -12.93 -12.90 4.15
C TRP A 16 -12.38 -14.14 3.44
N GLY A 17 -11.10 -14.12 3.10
CA GLY A 17 -10.39 -15.25 2.50
C GLY A 17 -9.03 -15.48 3.15
N LEU A 18 -8.45 -16.66 2.96
CA LEU A 18 -7.10 -16.95 3.45
C LEU A 18 -6.05 -16.21 2.62
N SER A 19 -5.10 -15.55 3.29
CA SER A 19 -4.01 -14.86 2.61
C SER A 19 -3.01 -15.87 2.01
N PRO A 20 -2.68 -15.79 0.71
CA PRO A 20 -1.64 -16.62 0.12
C PRO A 20 -0.24 -16.22 0.60
N ARG A 21 -0.09 -15.13 1.35
CA ARG A 21 1.19 -14.69 1.95
C ARG A 21 1.58 -15.48 3.21
N GLY A 22 0.68 -16.32 3.73
CA GLY A 22 0.90 -17.12 4.94
C GLY A 22 0.62 -16.39 6.26
N ALA A 23 0.22 -15.11 6.21
CA ALA A 23 -0.19 -14.32 7.36
C ALA A 23 -1.30 -13.32 6.95
N GLY A 24 -2.18 -12.99 7.90
CA GLY A 24 -3.35 -12.14 7.65
C GLY A 24 -4.42 -12.80 6.79
N PHE A 25 -5.37 -11.99 6.32
CA PHE A 25 -6.50 -12.43 5.51
C PHE A 25 -6.65 -11.59 4.24
N LEU A 26 -7.29 -12.15 3.22
CA LEU A 26 -7.88 -11.36 2.15
C LEU A 26 -9.23 -10.82 2.63
N PHE A 27 -9.59 -9.61 2.22
CA PHE A 27 -10.90 -9.04 2.53
C PHE A 27 -11.53 -8.30 1.34
N GLY A 28 -12.83 -8.52 1.16
CA GLY A 28 -13.63 -7.96 0.08
C GLY A 28 -14.19 -6.57 0.36
N GLY A 29 -14.83 -5.99 -0.65
CA GLY A 29 -15.43 -4.65 -0.56
C GLY A 29 -16.58 -4.51 0.43
N ASN A 30 -17.31 -5.59 0.73
CA ASN A 30 -18.33 -5.62 1.78
C ASN A 30 -17.75 -5.46 3.19
N VAL A 31 -16.60 -6.09 3.47
CA VAL A 31 -15.86 -5.93 4.73
C VAL A 31 -15.39 -4.49 4.88
N VAL A 32 -14.78 -3.92 3.83
CA VAL A 32 -14.33 -2.52 3.81
C VAL A 32 -15.50 -1.57 4.08
N SER A 33 -16.60 -1.74 3.37
CA SER A 33 -17.79 -0.89 3.51
C SER A 33 -18.38 -0.95 4.91
N SER A 34 -18.48 -2.17 5.48
CA SER A 34 -19.00 -2.37 6.84
C SER A 34 -18.07 -1.75 7.89
N PHE A 35 -16.76 -1.91 7.74
CA PHE A 35 -15.77 -1.32 8.65
C PHE A 35 -15.84 0.21 8.61
N ASN A 36 -15.86 0.82 7.42
CA ASN A 36 -15.93 2.27 7.26
C ASN A 36 -17.20 2.85 7.87
N HIS A 37 -18.35 2.21 7.61
CA HIS A 37 -19.64 2.62 8.16
C HIS A 37 -19.66 2.53 9.69
N SER A 38 -19.22 1.40 10.25
CA SER A 38 -19.24 1.17 11.69
C SER A 38 -18.33 2.11 12.47
N ASN A 39 -17.24 2.58 11.84
CA ASN A 39 -16.27 3.48 12.45
C ASN A 39 -16.45 4.95 12.03
N ASN A 40 -17.48 5.26 11.25
CA ASN A 40 -17.75 6.60 10.73
C ASN A 40 -16.52 7.25 10.04
N ILE A 41 -15.89 6.52 9.12
CA ILE A 41 -14.77 7.00 8.29
C ILE A 41 -15.12 6.91 6.81
N ASP A 42 -14.53 7.80 6.00
CA ASP A 42 -14.83 7.85 4.56
C ASP A 42 -14.22 6.68 3.78
N TYR A 43 -12.95 6.37 4.06
CA TYR A 43 -12.16 5.34 3.39
C TYR A 43 -10.95 4.92 4.24
N ILE A 44 -10.37 3.76 3.90
CA ILE A 44 -9.11 3.25 4.48
C ILE A 44 -7.94 3.68 3.59
N CYS A 45 -6.87 4.21 4.18
CA CYS A 45 -5.60 4.41 3.48
C CYS A 45 -4.57 3.39 3.98
N ARG A 46 -3.92 2.66 3.08
CA ARG A 46 -2.97 1.60 3.42
C ARG A 46 -1.86 1.42 2.37
N ALA A 47 -0.90 0.53 2.63
CA ALA A 47 0.25 0.25 1.76
C ALA A 47 0.38 -1.26 1.45
N HIS A 48 1.52 -1.90 1.75
CA HIS A 48 1.80 -3.35 1.71
C HIS A 48 1.76 -4.05 0.33
N GLN A 49 0.75 -3.80 -0.51
CA GLN A 49 0.69 -4.32 -1.88
C GLN A 49 1.40 -3.38 -2.85
N LEU A 50 2.29 -3.93 -3.68
CA LEU A 50 2.89 -3.21 -4.79
C LEU A 50 1.79 -2.80 -5.79
N VAL A 51 1.79 -1.53 -6.17
CA VAL A 51 0.92 -0.97 -7.22
C VAL A 51 1.81 -0.31 -8.26
N MET A 52 1.60 -0.64 -9.54
CA MET A 52 2.48 -0.20 -10.63
C MET A 52 2.41 1.31 -10.86
N GLU A 53 1.24 1.89 -10.64
CA GLU A 53 0.89 3.30 -10.80
C GLU A 53 1.15 4.12 -9.52
N GLY A 54 1.75 3.51 -8.50
CA GLY A 54 2.05 4.16 -7.21
C GLY A 54 0.85 4.22 -6.25
N TYR A 55 -0.39 4.23 -6.74
CA TYR A 55 -1.58 4.08 -5.90
C TYR A 55 -2.75 3.42 -6.63
N LYS A 56 -3.65 2.75 -5.90
CA LYS A 56 -4.86 2.11 -6.46
C LYS A 56 -6.03 2.27 -5.50
N TRP A 57 -7.13 2.83 -6.01
CA TRP A 57 -8.42 2.80 -5.35
C TRP A 57 -9.14 1.49 -5.63
N MET A 58 -9.84 0.96 -4.63
CA MET A 58 -10.69 -0.21 -4.77
C MET A 58 -12.05 0.05 -4.13
N PHE A 59 -13.03 -0.79 -4.48
CA PHE A 59 -14.35 -0.84 -3.85
C PHE A 59 -15.07 0.52 -3.81
N ASN A 60 -15.25 1.15 -4.97
CA ASN A 60 -15.89 2.46 -5.09
C ASN A 60 -15.20 3.55 -4.26
N SER A 61 -13.87 3.58 -4.31
CA SER A 61 -13.01 4.52 -3.58
C SER A 61 -13.16 4.46 -2.05
N LYS A 62 -13.48 3.28 -1.50
CA LYS A 62 -13.59 3.05 -0.05
C LYS A 62 -12.30 2.56 0.59
N ILE A 63 -11.31 2.20 -0.20
CA ILE A 63 -9.95 1.92 0.25
C ILE A 63 -8.95 2.34 -0.83
N VAL A 64 -7.80 2.87 -0.40
CA VAL A 64 -6.66 3.17 -1.27
C VAL A 64 -5.41 2.49 -0.76
N THR A 65 -4.71 1.85 -1.69
CA THR A 65 -3.34 1.41 -1.50
C THR A 65 -2.40 2.48 -2.07
N VAL A 66 -1.43 2.93 -1.29
CA VAL A 66 -0.38 3.88 -1.68
C VAL A 66 0.98 3.21 -1.54
N TRP A 67 1.82 3.36 -2.55
CA TRP A 67 3.15 2.79 -2.65
C TRP A 67 4.17 3.87 -2.96
N SER A 68 5.16 4.06 -2.08
CA SER A 68 6.10 5.20 -2.17
C SER A 68 7.54 4.80 -2.54
N ALA A 69 7.76 3.55 -2.97
CA ALA A 69 9.09 3.05 -3.37
C ALA A 69 9.14 2.81 -4.90
N PRO A 70 9.61 3.77 -5.71
CA PRO A 70 9.63 3.64 -7.16
C PRO A 70 10.70 2.63 -7.59
N ASN A 71 10.43 1.92 -8.69
CA ASN A 71 11.23 0.80 -9.20
C ASN A 71 11.63 -0.17 -8.08
N TYR A 72 10.63 -0.72 -7.40
CA TYR A 72 10.81 -1.59 -6.25
C TYR A 72 11.79 -2.74 -6.56
N CYS A 73 12.69 -2.97 -5.61
CA CYS A 73 13.80 -3.93 -5.74
C CYS A 73 14.63 -3.77 -7.01
N TYR A 74 14.66 -2.57 -7.63
CA TYR A 74 15.33 -2.25 -8.89
C TYR A 74 14.87 -3.08 -10.10
N ARG A 75 13.70 -3.73 -10.00
CA ARG A 75 13.23 -4.70 -10.99
C ARG A 75 11.78 -4.52 -11.38
N CYS A 76 10.95 -3.97 -10.51
CA CYS A 76 9.51 -3.92 -10.74
C CYS A 76 9.09 -2.80 -11.70
N GLY A 77 9.88 -1.74 -11.85
CA GLY A 77 9.56 -0.64 -12.77
C GLY A 77 8.31 0.19 -12.42
N ASN A 78 7.71 -0.02 -11.23
CA ASN A 78 6.59 0.78 -10.76
C ASN A 78 6.98 2.24 -10.51
N ILE A 79 6.02 3.14 -10.63
CA ILE A 79 6.14 4.51 -10.10
C ILE A 79 5.72 4.52 -8.62
N ALA A 80 5.89 5.66 -7.97
CA ALA A 80 5.55 5.85 -6.57
C ALA A 80 4.59 7.02 -6.39
N ALA A 81 3.85 7.01 -5.28
CA ALA A 81 2.96 8.09 -4.92
C ALA A 81 3.03 8.44 -3.42
N ILE A 82 2.65 9.67 -3.12
CA ILE A 82 2.29 10.17 -1.79
C ILE A 82 0.85 10.65 -1.87
N LEU A 83 0.02 10.32 -0.86
CA LEU A 83 -1.29 10.94 -0.66
C LEU A 83 -1.16 12.08 0.34
N GLU A 84 -1.38 13.30 -0.14
CA GLU A 84 -1.45 14.50 0.68
C GLU A 84 -2.89 14.80 1.07
N LEU A 85 -3.08 15.15 2.34
CA LEU A 85 -4.34 15.62 2.90
C LEU A 85 -4.08 17.02 3.46
N ASP A 86 -4.83 18.02 2.98
CA ASP A 86 -4.76 19.37 3.54
C ASP A 86 -5.59 19.50 4.84
N GLU A 87 -5.64 20.69 5.44
CA GLU A 87 -6.43 20.96 6.65
C GLU A 87 -7.93 20.68 6.51
N ASN A 88 -8.45 20.63 5.28
CA ASN A 88 -9.86 20.36 4.97
C ASN A 88 -10.07 18.93 4.47
N LEU A 89 -9.05 18.05 4.56
CA LEU A 89 -9.05 16.68 4.07
C LEU A 89 -9.26 16.55 2.55
N ASN A 90 -8.94 17.62 1.80
CA ASN A 90 -8.84 17.53 0.35
C ASN A 90 -7.64 16.65 0.00
N LYS A 91 -7.82 15.83 -1.04
CA LYS A 91 -6.89 14.75 -1.38
C LYS A 91 -6.11 15.14 -2.63
N GLN A 92 -4.79 15.04 -2.55
CA GLN A 92 -3.93 15.19 -3.73
C GLN A 92 -2.90 14.06 -3.75
N PHE A 93 -2.77 13.38 -4.90
CA PHE A 93 -1.68 12.44 -5.12
C PHE A 93 -0.50 13.16 -5.76
N ARG A 94 0.69 13.02 -5.17
CA ARG A 94 1.96 13.34 -5.82
C ARG A 94 2.59 12.06 -6.32
N VAL A 95 2.63 11.91 -7.63
CA VAL A 95 3.24 10.76 -8.29
C VAL A 95 4.66 11.11 -8.73
N PHE A 96 5.61 10.20 -8.53
CA PHE A 96 7.02 10.42 -8.82
C PHE A 96 7.72 9.13 -9.25
N GLU A 97 8.79 9.29 -10.03
CA GLU A 97 9.63 8.20 -10.52
C GLU A 97 10.87 8.01 -9.64
N ALA A 98 11.63 6.96 -9.93
CA ALA A 98 12.90 6.71 -9.25
C ALA A 98 13.91 7.81 -9.60
N ALA A 99 14.64 8.30 -8.60
CA ALA A 99 15.69 9.27 -8.82
C ALA A 99 16.75 8.76 -9.83
N PRO A 100 17.32 9.65 -10.67
CA PRO A 100 18.37 9.30 -11.63
C PRO A 100 19.54 8.59 -10.94
N HIS A 101 20.17 7.64 -11.64
CA HIS A 101 21.24 6.83 -11.06
C HIS A 101 22.41 7.66 -10.51
N GLU A 102 22.74 8.78 -11.17
CA GLU A 102 23.82 9.70 -10.79
C GLU A 102 23.59 10.39 -9.43
N SER A 103 22.33 10.52 -9.01
CA SER A 103 21.94 11.11 -7.72
C SER A 103 21.86 10.08 -6.58
N ARG A 104 22.02 8.79 -6.90
CA ARG A 104 22.00 7.72 -5.90
C ARG A 104 23.39 7.64 -5.27
N GLY A 105 23.54 8.20 -4.08
CA GLY A 105 24.70 7.89 -3.25
C GLY A 105 24.83 6.37 -3.13
N VAL A 106 26.02 5.82 -3.40
CA VAL A 106 26.28 4.40 -3.18
C VAL A 106 25.94 4.12 -1.72
N PRO A 107 24.96 3.25 -1.43
CA PRO A 107 24.67 2.89 -0.04
C PRO A 107 25.96 2.39 0.57
N ALA A 108 26.38 2.97 1.69
CA ALA A 108 27.49 2.40 2.45
C ALA A 108 27.20 0.90 2.63
N LYS A 109 28.16 0.04 2.30
CA LYS A 109 28.09 -1.41 2.53
C LYS A 109 28.00 -1.64 4.05
N ARG A 110 26.84 -1.40 4.64
CA ARG A 110 26.53 -1.84 5.99
C ARG A 110 26.19 -3.32 5.87
N PRO A 111 26.84 -4.22 6.64
CA PRO A 111 26.41 -5.60 6.69
C PRO A 111 24.92 -5.66 7.01
N ALA A 112 24.21 -6.62 6.40
CA ALA A 112 22.82 -6.85 6.74
C ALA A 112 22.72 -7.06 8.26
N PRO A 113 21.82 -6.35 8.96
CA PRO A 113 21.68 -6.55 10.40
C PRO A 113 21.22 -7.98 10.68
N ASP A 114 21.78 -8.59 11.71
CA ASP A 114 21.66 -10.04 12.02
C ASP A 114 20.21 -10.53 12.18
N TYR A 115 19.22 -9.65 12.33
CA TYR A 115 17.82 -10.03 12.48
C TYR A 115 17.14 -10.50 11.18
N PHE A 116 17.80 -10.37 10.03
CA PHE A 116 17.31 -10.87 8.74
C PHE A 116 17.91 -12.23 8.33
N LEU A 117 18.66 -12.88 9.23
CA LEU A 117 19.20 -14.23 9.05
C LEU A 117 18.36 -15.27 9.79
#